data_AF-A0A941G7I4-F1
#
_entry.id   AF-A0A941G7I4-F1
#
_cell.length_a   1.000
_cell.length_b   1.000
_cell.length_c   1.000
_cell.angle_alpha   90.00
_cell.angle_beta   90.00
_cell.angle_gamma   90.00
#
_symmetry.space_group_name_H-M   'P 1'
#
loop_
_entity.id
_entity.type
_entity.pdbx_description
1 polymer ?
#
loop_
_entity_poly.entity_id
_entity_poly.type
_entity_poly.pdbx_seq_one_letter_code
_entity_poly.pdbx_strand_id
1 'polypeptide(L)'
;HPSRGLTPARLNSILERAENGDLIAQHELFRDMEERDGHVFSELSKRKRAVIKLPWDIVPPRNPSKEEEEASAYAKELLLDMTDLEDLMFDALDAIGHGFAPIEYDWDRVGGDWTVVRFNHRPQTWFRFDRDTRTELRLRDSSLDGAPLRPFGWMMHVHKAMSGYTVRSGLGRVLVWPYLFKHFSVGDLAEFLDIYGLPLRIGKYPSNASPEEKATLWRAVAGIGHNAAGVIPSAMAIEFEEAAKGSEKPFEVMIKWCEQTQSKAILGSTLTSTTEATGLGSGVAEIHNEVRLDIRDSDCKQLAGTLTRDLIYPLLAIN
;
A
#
# COMPACT_ATOMS: atom_id res chain seq x y z
N HIS A 1 -1.28 -13.14 -8.66
CA HIS A 1 -1.70 -11.82 -8.17
C HIS A 1 -3.18 -11.84 -7.79
N PRO A 2 -3.49 -11.88 -6.49
CA PRO A 2 -4.86 -11.94 -5.95
C PRO A 2 -5.72 -10.72 -6.32
N SER A 3 -5.10 -9.58 -6.67
CA SER A 3 -5.81 -8.37 -7.10
C SER A 3 -6.48 -8.48 -8.48
N ARG A 4 -6.03 -9.40 -9.36
CA ARG A 4 -6.61 -9.56 -10.71
C ARG A 4 -8.01 -10.17 -10.61
N GLY A 5 -9.03 -9.45 -11.06
CA GLY A 5 -10.43 -9.91 -10.97
C GLY A 5 -10.91 -9.99 -9.52
N LEU A 6 -10.52 -9.03 -8.69
CA LEU A 6 -10.97 -8.92 -7.30
C LEU A 6 -12.44 -8.47 -7.28
N THR A 7 -13.26 -9.15 -6.48
CA THR A 7 -14.67 -8.82 -6.24
C THR A 7 -14.91 -8.73 -4.73
N PRO A 8 -16.01 -8.09 -4.25
CA PRO A 8 -16.29 -8.04 -2.82
C PRO A 8 -16.35 -9.42 -2.15
N ALA A 9 -16.98 -10.41 -2.81
CA ALA A 9 -17.06 -11.78 -2.31
C ALA A 9 -15.68 -12.45 -2.23
N ARG A 10 -14.83 -12.26 -3.25
CA ARG A 10 -13.47 -12.80 -3.25
C ARG A 10 -12.59 -12.12 -2.21
N LEU A 11 -12.73 -10.81 -2.04
CA LEU A 11 -12.04 -10.05 -1.01
C LEU A 11 -12.39 -10.57 0.40
N ASN A 12 -13.68 -10.72 0.70
CA ASN A 12 -14.13 -11.31 1.97
C ASN A 12 -13.52 -12.69 2.21
N SER A 13 -13.55 -13.57 1.20
CA SER A 13 -12.95 -14.90 1.30
C SER A 13 -11.44 -14.86 1.59
N ILE A 14 -10.69 -13.90 1.01
CA ILE A 14 -9.27 -13.70 1.32
C ILE A 14 -9.08 -13.30 2.78
N LEU A 15 -9.89 -12.35 3.28
CA LEU A 15 -9.78 -11.85 4.65
C LEU A 15 -10.17 -12.92 5.68
N GLU A 16 -11.19 -13.72 5.41
CA GLU A 16 -11.63 -14.84 6.25
C GLU A 16 -10.60 -15.98 6.29
N ARG A 17 -9.96 -16.29 5.16
CA ARG A 17 -8.87 -17.28 5.11
C ARG A 17 -7.69 -16.86 5.98
N ALA A 18 -7.32 -15.58 5.93
CA ALA A 18 -6.26 -15.03 6.78
C ALA A 18 -6.62 -15.15 8.27
N GLU A 19 -7.86 -14.85 8.64
CA GLU A 19 -8.35 -15.02 10.02
C GLU A 19 -8.31 -16.49 10.51
N ASN A 20 -8.31 -17.45 9.58
CA ASN A 20 -8.15 -18.87 9.84
C ASN A 20 -6.69 -19.37 9.67
N GLY A 21 -5.73 -18.47 9.52
CA GLY A 21 -4.29 -18.75 9.52
C GLY A 21 -3.65 -18.88 8.14
N ASP A 22 -4.40 -18.75 7.05
CA ASP A 22 -3.86 -18.72 5.68
C ASP A 22 -3.66 -17.28 5.20
N LEU A 23 -2.45 -16.77 5.44
CA LEU A 23 -2.11 -15.36 5.25
C LEU A 23 -1.69 -15.00 3.82
N ILE A 24 -1.48 -15.98 2.95
CA ILE A 24 -0.77 -15.80 1.68
C ILE A 24 -1.49 -14.78 0.80
N ALA A 25 -2.75 -15.07 0.49
CA ALA A 25 -3.54 -14.25 -0.42
C ALA A 25 -3.77 -12.84 0.14
N GLN A 26 -3.83 -12.69 1.47
CA GLN A 26 -3.97 -11.39 2.12
C GLN A 26 -2.71 -10.54 1.94
N HIS A 27 -1.52 -11.07 2.26
CA HIS A 27 -0.29 -10.28 2.14
C HIS A 27 0.11 -10.06 0.69
N GLU A 28 -0.16 -11.01 -0.21
CA GLU A 28 -0.01 -10.76 -1.65
C GLU A 28 -0.96 -9.66 -2.14
N LEU A 29 -2.19 -9.61 -1.62
CA LEU A 29 -3.13 -8.53 -1.97
C LEU A 29 -2.63 -7.18 -1.43
N PHE A 30 -2.14 -7.12 -0.20
CA PHE A 30 -1.59 -5.88 0.37
C PHE A 30 -0.40 -5.37 -0.45
N ARG A 31 0.48 -6.26 -0.90
CA ARG A 31 1.59 -5.90 -1.80
C ARG A 31 1.09 -5.43 -3.17
N ASP A 32 0.17 -6.17 -3.79
CA ASP A 32 -0.45 -5.77 -5.05
C ASP A 32 -1.08 -4.37 -4.96
N MET A 33 -1.68 -4.02 -3.81
CA MET A 33 -2.27 -2.69 -3.59
C MET A 33 -1.22 -1.58 -3.58
N GLU A 34 -0.10 -1.76 -2.87
CA GLU A 34 0.99 -0.78 -2.84
C GLU A 34 1.66 -0.64 -4.21
N GLU A 35 1.74 -1.71 -5.00
CA GLU A 35 2.31 -1.68 -6.36
C GLU A 35 1.38 -1.04 -7.42
N ARG A 36 0.06 -1.12 -7.22
CA ARG A 36 -0.93 -0.76 -8.26
C ARG A 36 -1.73 0.51 -7.96
N ASP A 37 -1.79 0.93 -6.70
CA ASP A 37 -2.48 2.15 -6.30
C ASP A 37 -1.48 3.24 -5.94
N GLY A 38 -1.26 4.17 -6.89
CA GLY A 38 -0.35 5.29 -6.71
C GLY A 38 -0.68 6.20 -5.52
N HIS A 39 -1.94 6.26 -5.10
CA HIS A 39 -2.33 7.02 -3.91
C HIS A 39 -1.88 6.30 -2.63
N VAL A 40 -2.16 5.00 -2.52
CA VAL A 40 -1.72 4.18 -1.36
C VAL A 40 -0.20 4.20 -1.24
N PHE A 41 0.52 4.00 -2.35
CA PHE A 41 1.98 4.09 -2.40
C PHE A 41 2.48 5.44 -1.90
N SER A 42 1.93 6.55 -2.41
CA SER A 42 2.32 7.91 -2.03
C SER A 42 2.15 8.14 -0.53
N GLU A 43 0.99 7.81 0.02
CA GLU A 43 0.69 8.08 1.43
C GLU A 43 1.51 7.21 2.40
N LEU A 44 1.68 5.91 2.10
CA LEU A 44 2.54 5.02 2.89
C LEU A 44 4.00 5.47 2.83
N SER A 45 4.51 5.82 1.65
CA SER A 45 5.87 6.33 1.47
C SER A 45 6.13 7.60 2.28
N LYS A 46 5.18 8.55 2.31
CA LYS A 46 5.26 9.76 3.15
C LYS A 46 5.34 9.45 4.64
N ARG A 47 4.61 8.43 5.11
CA ARG A 47 4.59 8.00 6.50
C ARG A 47 5.92 7.34 6.88
N LYS A 48 6.38 6.35 6.10
CA LYS A 48 7.67 5.66 6.30
C LYS A 48 8.82 6.69 6.35
N ARG A 49 8.92 7.55 5.33
CA ARG A 49 9.98 8.57 5.23
C ARG A 49 9.92 9.64 6.32
N ALA A 50 8.75 9.88 6.93
CA ALA A 50 8.65 10.79 8.05
C ALA A 50 9.40 10.26 9.29
N VAL A 51 9.46 8.93 9.46
CA VAL A 51 10.22 8.25 10.51
C VAL A 51 11.71 8.24 10.16
N ILE A 52 12.07 7.76 8.96
CA ILE A 52 13.49 7.57 8.56
C ILE A 52 14.30 8.86 8.61
N LYS A 53 13.71 10.01 8.28
CA LYS A 53 14.43 11.29 8.31
C LYS A 53 14.82 11.77 9.72
N LEU A 54 14.34 11.13 10.78
CA LEU A 54 14.59 11.57 12.14
C LEU A 54 15.99 11.13 12.60
N PRO A 55 16.70 11.99 13.36
CA PRO A 55 17.89 11.53 14.04
C PRO A 55 17.51 10.47 15.09
N TRP A 56 18.40 9.51 15.29
CA TRP A 56 18.27 8.47 16.31
C TRP A 56 19.42 8.55 17.30
N ASP A 57 19.21 7.97 18.49
CA ASP A 57 20.24 7.84 19.51
C ASP A 57 20.02 6.55 20.32
N ILE A 58 21.09 6.02 20.90
CA ILE A 58 21.03 4.91 21.86
C ILE A 58 21.23 5.49 23.25
N VAL A 59 20.18 5.42 24.06
CA VAL A 59 20.17 5.98 25.41
C VAL A 59 20.30 4.85 26.43
N PRO A 60 21.19 4.97 27.43
CA PRO A 60 21.28 4.01 28.53
C PRO A 60 19.95 3.81 29.27
N PRO A 61 19.78 2.66 29.97
CA PRO A 61 18.64 2.45 30.83
C PRO A 61 18.58 3.49 31.96
N ARG A 62 17.44 3.56 32.66
CA ARG A 62 17.27 4.50 33.78
C ARG A 62 18.18 4.12 34.93
N ASN A 63 18.94 5.10 35.45
CA ASN A 63 19.94 4.91 36.52
C ASN A 63 20.99 3.85 36.15
N PRO A 64 21.72 4.03 35.04
CA PRO A 64 22.57 2.99 34.49
C PRO A 64 23.78 2.72 35.40
N SER A 65 24.24 1.47 35.43
CA SER A 65 25.59 1.18 35.89
C SER A 65 26.62 1.75 34.91
N LYS A 66 27.88 1.86 35.35
CA LYS A 66 28.98 2.24 34.45
C LYS A 66 29.11 1.26 33.27
N GLU A 67 28.87 -0.03 33.50
CA GLU A 67 28.88 -1.02 32.42
C GLU A 67 27.74 -0.80 31.42
N GLU A 68 26.55 -0.41 31.89
CA GLU A 68 25.41 -0.11 31.01
C GLU A 68 25.62 1.17 30.19
N GLU A 69 26.30 2.18 30.74
CA GLU A 69 26.73 3.37 30.00
C GLU A 69 27.74 3.01 28.90
N GLU A 70 28.76 2.22 29.23
CA GLU A 70 29.78 1.76 28.29
C GLU A 70 29.17 0.87 27.18
N ALA A 71 28.28 -0.06 27.53
CA ALA A 71 27.59 -0.91 26.57
C ALA A 71 26.67 -0.12 25.62
N SER A 72 25.99 0.91 26.12
CA SER A 72 25.14 1.77 25.28
C SER A 72 25.96 2.60 24.30
N ALA A 73 27.11 3.13 24.75
CA ALA A 73 28.05 3.84 23.89
C ALA A 73 28.63 2.90 22.82
N TYR A 74 29.02 1.67 23.22
CA TYR A 74 29.52 0.66 22.29
C TYR A 74 28.48 0.27 21.22
N ALA A 75 27.24 -0.01 21.62
CA ALA A 75 26.16 -0.29 20.68
C ALA A 75 25.93 0.86 19.70
N LYS A 76 26.02 2.11 20.18
CA LYS A 76 25.88 3.28 19.33
C LYS A 76 26.97 3.34 18.25
N GLU A 77 28.23 3.12 18.61
CA GLU A 77 29.34 3.09 17.64
C GLU A 77 29.13 1.98 16.60
N LEU A 78 28.76 0.76 17.03
CA LEU A 78 28.47 -0.33 16.10
C LEU A 78 27.37 0.03 15.09
N LEU A 79 26.29 0.67 15.54
CA LEU A 79 25.19 1.06 14.68
C LEU A 79 25.54 2.25 13.77
N LEU A 80 26.42 3.16 14.20
CA LEU A 80 26.91 4.26 13.36
C LEU A 80 27.78 3.76 12.20
N ASP A 81 28.50 2.64 12.40
CA ASP A 81 29.30 2.01 11.35
C ASP A 81 28.47 1.18 10.35
N MET A 82 27.19 0.94 10.63
CA MET A 82 26.29 0.21 9.71
C MET A 82 25.80 1.13 8.59
N THR A 83 26.14 0.77 7.34
CA THR A 83 25.69 1.52 6.15
C THR A 83 24.21 1.34 5.84
N ASP A 84 23.63 0.20 6.23
CA ASP A 84 22.31 -0.24 5.77
C ASP A 84 21.23 -0.08 6.86
N LEU A 85 21.53 0.64 7.95
CA LEU A 85 20.61 0.80 9.08
C LEU A 85 19.33 1.55 8.70
N GLU A 86 19.42 2.57 7.84
CA GLU A 86 18.24 3.30 7.35
C GLU A 86 17.36 2.41 6.46
N ASP A 87 17.96 1.58 5.61
CA ASP A 87 17.24 0.62 4.76
C ASP A 87 16.55 -0.44 5.62
N LEU A 88 17.22 -0.96 6.66
CA LEU A 88 16.63 -1.84 7.66
C LEU A 88 15.38 -1.22 8.31
N MET A 89 15.50 0.04 8.77
CA MET A 89 14.38 0.74 9.37
C MET A 89 13.25 0.97 8.37
N PHE A 90 13.57 1.27 7.10
CA PHE A 90 12.56 1.48 6.06
C PHE A 90 11.80 0.18 5.76
N ASP A 91 12.53 -0.93 5.59
CA ASP A 91 11.96 -2.26 5.36
C ASP A 91 11.11 -2.72 6.54
N ALA A 92 11.54 -2.43 7.78
CA ALA A 92 10.73 -2.74 8.97
C ALA A 92 9.37 -2.05 8.90
N LEU A 93 9.29 -0.82 8.41
CA LEU A 93 8.04 -0.05 8.34
C LEU A 93 7.04 -0.57 7.29
N ASP A 94 7.38 -1.58 6.47
CA ASP A 94 6.38 -2.36 5.71
C ASP A 94 5.31 -2.98 6.63
N ALA A 95 5.65 -3.21 7.90
CA ALA A 95 4.72 -3.64 8.92
C ALA A 95 3.53 -2.69 9.10
N ILE A 96 3.62 -1.41 8.75
CA ILE A 96 2.48 -0.48 8.82
C ILE A 96 1.32 -0.99 7.95
N GLY A 97 1.63 -1.41 6.72
CA GLY A 97 0.64 -1.97 5.80
C GLY A 97 0.29 -3.41 6.14
N HIS A 98 1.30 -4.23 6.43
CA HIS A 98 1.15 -5.68 6.56
C HIS A 98 0.81 -6.16 7.98
N GLY A 99 1.02 -5.35 9.00
CA GLY A 99 0.94 -5.73 10.42
C GLY A 99 2.26 -6.25 10.99
N PHE A 100 3.13 -6.81 10.15
CA PHE A 100 4.51 -7.18 10.52
C PHE A 100 5.46 -7.15 9.33
N ALA A 101 6.76 -7.01 9.61
CA ALA A 101 7.86 -7.06 8.64
C ALA A 101 8.98 -7.96 9.20
N PRO A 102 9.29 -9.08 8.53
CA PRO A 102 10.37 -9.96 8.91
C PRO A 102 11.65 -9.61 8.15
N ILE A 103 12.76 -9.50 8.88
CA ILE A 103 14.08 -9.20 8.32
C ILE A 103 15.06 -10.23 8.84
N GLU A 104 15.65 -11.01 7.94
CA GLU A 104 16.62 -12.06 8.27
C GLU A 104 18.04 -11.48 8.34
N TYR A 105 18.79 -11.88 9.36
CA TYR A 105 20.17 -11.43 9.57
C TYR A 105 21.19 -12.47 9.08
N ASP A 106 22.18 -11.97 8.35
CA ASP A 106 23.44 -12.67 8.13
C ASP A 106 24.48 -12.13 9.11
N TRP A 107 24.94 -12.99 10.01
CA TRP A 107 25.97 -12.65 11.00
C TRP A 107 27.34 -13.03 10.50
N ASP A 108 28.32 -12.16 10.74
CA ASP A 108 29.73 -12.45 10.52
C ASP A 108 30.60 -11.73 11.55
N ARG A 109 31.87 -12.11 11.62
CA ARG A 109 32.86 -11.48 12.47
C ARG A 109 33.65 -10.45 11.68
N VAL A 110 33.54 -9.18 12.07
CA VAL A 110 34.28 -8.07 11.46
C VAL A 110 35.27 -7.55 12.50
N GLY A 111 36.56 -7.79 12.26
CA GLY A 111 37.59 -7.50 13.26
C GLY A 111 37.43 -8.37 14.51
N GLY A 112 37.22 -7.74 15.67
CA GLY A 112 37.03 -8.41 16.95
C GLY A 112 35.60 -8.92 17.17
N ASP A 113 34.63 -8.27 16.54
CA ASP A 113 33.23 -8.24 16.98
C ASP A 113 32.33 -9.02 16.02
N TRP A 114 31.26 -9.61 16.56
CA TRP A 114 30.15 -10.15 15.80
C TRP A 114 29.18 -9.03 15.43
N THR A 115 28.88 -8.90 14.15
CA THR A 115 27.94 -7.91 13.64
C THR A 115 27.04 -8.51 12.55
N VAL A 116 25.96 -7.82 12.24
CA VAL A 116 25.09 -8.16 11.11
C VAL A 116 25.67 -7.54 9.86
N VAL A 117 26.13 -8.36 8.94
CA VAL A 117 26.71 -7.89 7.66
C VAL A 117 25.68 -7.72 6.57
N ARG A 118 24.46 -8.26 6.76
CA ARG A 118 23.36 -8.10 5.83
C ARG A 118 22.01 -8.20 6.48
N PHE A 119 21.12 -7.29 6.10
CA PHE A 119 19.70 -7.35 6.39
C PHE A 119 18.95 -7.83 5.15
N ASN A 120 18.17 -8.90 5.29
CA ASN A 120 17.39 -9.46 4.19
C ASN A 120 15.90 -9.34 4.49
N HIS A 121 15.22 -8.36 3.92
CA HIS A 121 13.76 -8.29 4.01
C HIS A 121 13.11 -9.51 3.35
N ARG A 122 12.29 -10.24 4.11
CA ARG A 122 11.61 -11.45 3.63
C ARG A 122 10.11 -11.19 3.44
N PRO A 123 9.47 -11.82 2.45
CA PRO A 123 8.02 -11.71 2.30
C PRO A 123 7.28 -12.27 3.51
N GLN A 124 6.21 -11.58 3.93
CA GLN A 124 5.31 -12.04 4.99
C GLN A 124 4.68 -13.41 4.68
N THR A 125 4.59 -13.77 3.39
CA THR A 125 4.07 -15.07 2.93
C THR A 125 4.94 -16.27 3.32
N TRP A 126 6.17 -16.05 3.77
CA TRP A 126 7.04 -17.09 4.35
C TRP A 126 6.63 -17.46 5.77
N PHE A 127 5.73 -16.70 6.39
CA PHE A 127 5.38 -16.84 7.79
C PHE A 127 3.94 -17.30 7.96
N ARG A 128 3.68 -17.85 9.13
CA ARG A 128 2.34 -18.22 9.61
C ARG A 128 2.29 -18.05 11.11
N PHE A 129 1.08 -17.96 11.65
CA PHE A 129 0.90 -18.04 13.10
C PHE A 129 0.76 -19.49 13.55
N ASP A 130 1.18 -19.74 14.80
CA ASP A 130 0.84 -20.96 15.52
C ASP A 130 -0.70 -21.13 15.59
N ARG A 131 -1.20 -22.37 15.55
CA ARG A 131 -2.65 -22.61 15.51
C ARG A 131 -3.35 -22.39 16.85
N ASP A 132 -2.64 -22.65 17.94
CA ASP A 132 -3.21 -22.71 19.28
C ASP A 132 -3.50 -21.32 19.84
N THR A 133 -2.49 -20.45 19.85
CA THR A 133 -2.59 -19.10 20.42
C THR A 133 -2.78 -18.02 19.36
N ARG A 134 -2.34 -18.29 18.12
CA ARG A 134 -2.32 -17.31 17.02
C ARG A 134 -1.54 -16.05 17.38
N THR A 135 -0.49 -16.19 18.17
CA THR A 135 0.32 -15.07 18.67
C THR A 135 1.77 -15.16 18.22
N GLU A 136 2.28 -16.36 17.96
CA GLU A 136 3.67 -16.59 17.59
C GLU A 136 3.82 -16.69 16.07
N LEU A 137 4.71 -15.87 15.50
CA LEU A 137 5.10 -15.96 14.10
C LEU A 137 6.17 -17.04 13.91
N ARG A 138 5.90 -17.96 12.98
CA ARG A 138 6.77 -19.09 12.64
C ARG A 138 7.02 -19.14 11.15
N LEU A 139 8.16 -19.71 10.75
CA LEU A 139 8.45 -19.98 9.34
C LEU A 139 7.52 -21.07 8.84
N ARG A 140 6.90 -20.83 7.69
CA ARG A 140 6.07 -21.83 7.04
C ARG A 140 6.96 -22.89 6.42
N ASP A 141 6.82 -24.11 6.92
CA ASP A 141 7.40 -25.32 6.36
C ASP A 141 6.28 -26.36 6.13
N SER A 142 6.64 -27.63 5.98
CA SER A 142 5.68 -28.72 5.83
C SER A 142 5.06 -29.19 7.16
N SER A 143 5.43 -28.59 8.29
CA SER A 143 4.89 -28.94 9.61
C SER A 143 3.53 -28.26 9.87
N LEU A 144 2.82 -28.78 10.89
CA LEU A 144 1.49 -28.29 11.21
C LEU A 144 1.49 -26.85 11.71
N ASP A 145 2.51 -26.43 12.46
CA ASP A 145 2.58 -25.10 13.10
C ASP A 145 3.69 -24.21 12.54
N GLY A 146 4.52 -24.71 11.63
CA GLY A 146 5.70 -23.99 11.17
C GLY A 146 6.92 -24.23 12.07
N ALA A 147 8.09 -23.88 11.53
CA ALA A 147 9.35 -23.93 12.26
C ALA A 147 9.55 -22.65 13.10
N PRO A 148 10.07 -22.77 14.34
CA PRO A 148 10.41 -21.60 15.15
C PRO A 148 11.54 -20.79 14.48
N LEU A 149 11.57 -19.49 14.77
CA LEU A 149 12.63 -18.61 14.30
C LEU A 149 13.93 -18.90 15.04
N ARG A 150 15.04 -18.90 14.30
CA ARG A 150 16.38 -19.03 14.90
C ARG A 150 16.62 -17.83 15.83
N PRO A 151 17.00 -18.06 17.10
CA PRO A 151 17.37 -16.97 18.02
C PRO A 151 18.44 -16.07 17.40
N PHE A 152 18.28 -14.76 17.57
CA PHE A 152 19.16 -13.72 17.01
C PHE A 152 19.28 -13.71 15.48
N GLY A 153 18.53 -14.55 14.75
CA GLY A 153 18.59 -14.59 13.29
C GLY A 153 17.64 -13.63 12.58
N TRP A 154 16.78 -12.92 13.32
CA TRP A 154 15.64 -12.19 12.75
C TRP A 154 15.33 -10.91 13.52
N MET A 155 14.97 -9.85 12.80
CA MET A 155 14.11 -8.77 13.29
C MET A 155 12.66 -9.08 12.94
N MET A 156 11.79 -9.10 13.95
CA MET A 156 10.35 -9.24 13.74
C MET A 156 9.65 -7.95 14.19
N HIS A 157 9.57 -6.98 13.28
CA HIS A 157 8.82 -5.76 13.56
C HIS A 157 7.32 -6.05 13.43
N VAL A 158 6.63 -6.06 14.57
CA VAL A 158 5.16 -6.14 14.62
C VAL A 158 4.61 -4.75 14.88
N HIS A 159 3.85 -4.24 13.92
CA HIS A 159 3.28 -2.91 13.97
C HIS A 159 1.78 -2.97 14.30
N LYS A 160 1.37 -2.24 15.33
CA LYS A 160 -0.01 -2.18 15.81
C LYS A 160 -0.69 -0.91 15.30
N ALA A 161 -1.15 -0.93 14.05
CA ALA A 161 -2.05 0.13 13.57
C ALA A 161 -3.49 -0.04 14.13
N MET A 162 -3.86 -1.27 14.52
CA MET A 162 -5.10 -1.59 15.23
C MET A 162 -4.83 -2.62 16.34
N SER A 163 -5.71 -2.65 17.35
CA SER A 163 -5.69 -3.67 18.41
C SER A 163 -6.25 -5.01 17.91
N GLY A 164 -5.83 -6.11 18.56
CA GLY A 164 -6.27 -7.47 18.24
C GLY A 164 -5.15 -8.36 17.71
N TYR A 165 -5.52 -9.43 17.00
CA TYR A 165 -4.57 -10.38 16.40
C TYR A 165 -3.69 -9.69 15.35
N THR A 166 -2.39 -10.02 15.32
CA THR A 166 -1.40 -9.44 14.39
C THR A 166 -1.81 -9.59 12.92
N VAL A 167 -2.48 -10.68 12.55
CA VAL A 167 -3.06 -10.88 11.20
C VAL A 167 -3.96 -9.72 10.76
N ARG A 168 -4.60 -9.05 11.72
CA ARG A 168 -5.58 -7.99 11.52
C ARG A 168 -5.05 -6.61 11.87
N SER A 169 -3.80 -6.47 12.31
CA SER A 169 -3.28 -5.20 12.85
C SER A 169 -2.80 -4.23 11.77
N GLY A 170 -2.47 -4.70 10.57
CA GLY A 170 -1.96 -3.88 9.47
C GLY A 170 -3.03 -3.04 8.77
N LEU A 171 -2.65 -1.85 8.29
CA LEU A 171 -3.56 -0.93 7.58
C LEU A 171 -4.15 -1.53 6.30
N GLY A 172 -3.48 -2.50 5.67
CA GLY A 172 -4.00 -3.22 4.50
C GLY A 172 -5.42 -3.74 4.71
N ARG A 173 -5.77 -4.16 5.94
CA ARG A 173 -7.11 -4.64 6.31
C ARG A 173 -8.23 -3.63 6.09
N VAL A 174 -7.95 -2.34 6.22
CA VAL A 174 -8.92 -1.26 6.00
C VAL A 174 -8.80 -0.74 4.57
N LEU A 175 -7.57 -0.65 4.04
CA LEU A 175 -7.28 -0.08 2.72
C LEU A 175 -7.79 -0.92 1.55
N VAL A 176 -8.01 -2.23 1.72
CA VAL A 176 -8.54 -3.12 0.67
C VAL A 176 -9.88 -2.66 0.10
N TRP A 177 -10.74 -2.05 0.92
CA TRP A 177 -12.07 -1.61 0.51
C TRP A 177 -12.06 -0.39 -0.42
N PRO A 178 -11.46 0.76 -0.02
CA PRO A 178 -11.33 1.89 -0.93
C PRO A 178 -10.48 1.55 -2.15
N TYR A 179 -9.48 0.65 -2.04
CA TYR A 179 -8.75 0.14 -3.21
C TYR A 179 -9.68 -0.56 -4.21
N LEU A 180 -10.51 -1.50 -3.73
CA LEU A 180 -11.45 -2.24 -4.59
C LEU A 180 -12.47 -1.30 -5.26
N PHE A 181 -13.11 -0.42 -4.49
CA PHE A 181 -14.12 0.49 -5.02
C PHE A 181 -13.52 1.50 -6.01
N LYS A 182 -12.32 2.03 -5.71
CA LYS A 182 -11.61 2.90 -6.65
C LYS A 182 -11.29 2.18 -7.94
N HIS A 183 -10.84 0.93 -7.88
CA HIS A 183 -10.53 0.15 -9.09
C HIS A 183 -11.77 -0.05 -9.98
N PHE A 184 -12.96 -0.26 -9.41
CA PHE A 184 -14.20 -0.29 -10.19
C PHE A 184 -14.50 1.06 -10.82
N SER A 185 -14.50 2.14 -10.04
CA SER A 185 -14.84 3.47 -10.57
C SER A 185 -13.87 3.99 -11.63
N VAL A 186 -12.57 3.66 -11.51
CA VAL A 186 -11.59 4.01 -12.55
C VAL A 186 -11.84 3.20 -13.82
N GLY A 187 -12.16 1.91 -13.70
CA GLY A 187 -12.52 1.06 -14.84
C GLY A 187 -13.78 1.56 -15.55
N ASP A 188 -14.84 1.83 -14.79
CA ASP A 188 -16.10 2.35 -15.32
C ASP A 188 -15.93 3.73 -15.95
N LEU A 189 -15.10 4.60 -15.37
CA LEU A 189 -14.77 5.90 -15.95
C LEU A 189 -14.02 5.75 -17.28
N ALA A 190 -13.07 4.80 -17.38
CA ALA A 190 -12.36 4.54 -18.63
C ALA A 190 -13.32 4.03 -19.72
N GLU A 191 -14.21 3.09 -19.41
CA GLU A 191 -15.23 2.61 -20.34
C GLU A 191 -16.21 3.72 -20.75
N PHE A 192 -16.63 4.56 -19.79
CA PHE A 192 -17.45 5.74 -20.07
C PHE A 192 -16.75 6.71 -21.03
N LEU A 193 -15.46 7.01 -20.79
CA LEU A 193 -14.68 7.90 -21.64
C LEU A 193 -14.46 7.31 -23.05
N ASP A 194 -14.36 5.99 -23.21
CA ASP A 194 -14.28 5.36 -24.52
C ASP A 194 -15.59 5.50 -25.32
N ILE A 195 -16.74 5.36 -24.65
CA ILE A 195 -18.07 5.47 -25.29
C ILE A 195 -18.41 6.93 -25.61
N TYR A 196 -18.21 7.85 -24.67
CA TYR A 196 -18.64 9.25 -24.78
C TYR A 196 -17.55 10.18 -25.33
N GLY A 197 -16.28 9.81 -25.24
CA GLY A 197 -15.15 10.60 -25.76
C GLY A 197 -15.05 10.58 -27.29
N LEU A 198 -15.74 9.65 -27.95
CA LEU A 198 -15.74 9.50 -29.41
C LEU A 198 -17.17 9.37 -29.95
N PRO A 199 -17.82 10.46 -30.39
CA PRO A 199 -19.15 10.38 -30.98
C PRO A 199 -19.13 9.53 -32.26
N LEU A 200 -19.99 8.50 -32.28
CA LEU A 200 -20.28 7.70 -33.48
C LEU A 200 -20.82 8.62 -34.59
N ARG A 201 -20.17 8.61 -35.75
CA ARG A 201 -20.63 9.37 -36.92
C ARG A 201 -21.42 8.45 -37.84
N ILE A 202 -22.71 8.72 -37.96
CA ILE A 202 -23.62 7.96 -38.81
C ILE A 202 -24.08 8.86 -39.96
N GLY A 203 -23.65 8.55 -41.19
CA GLY A 203 -24.19 9.15 -42.39
C GLY A 203 -25.51 8.49 -42.78
N LYS A 204 -26.57 9.29 -42.93
CA LYS A 204 -27.88 8.80 -43.40
C LYS A 204 -28.04 9.12 -44.88
N TYR A 205 -28.47 8.15 -45.68
CA TYR A 205 -28.77 8.34 -47.11
C TYR A 205 -30.20 7.86 -47.46
N PRO A 206 -30.89 8.49 -48.41
CA PRO A 206 -32.24 8.06 -48.80
C PRO A 206 -32.20 6.73 -49.56
N SER A 207 -33.28 5.96 -49.53
CA SER A 207 -33.33 4.60 -50.11
C SER A 207 -33.05 4.54 -51.62
N ASN A 208 -33.26 5.66 -52.32
CA ASN A 208 -32.98 5.82 -53.76
C ASN A 208 -31.55 6.31 -54.07
N ALA A 209 -30.68 6.49 -53.08
CA ALA A 209 -29.31 6.93 -53.29
C ALA A 209 -28.53 5.93 -54.18
N SER A 210 -27.82 6.47 -55.17
CA SER A 210 -26.97 5.71 -56.08
C SER A 210 -25.75 5.12 -55.37
N PRO A 211 -25.11 4.09 -55.95
CA PRO A 211 -23.88 3.52 -55.39
C PRO A 211 -22.75 4.54 -55.23
N GLU A 212 -22.62 5.50 -56.17
CA GLU A 212 -21.62 6.57 -56.10
C GLU A 212 -21.85 7.54 -54.94
N GLU A 213 -23.12 7.89 -54.68
CA GLU A 213 -23.49 8.76 -53.55
C GLU A 213 -23.20 8.07 -52.20
N LYS A 214 -23.53 6.77 -52.08
CA LYS A 214 -23.20 5.98 -50.87
C LYS A 214 -21.70 5.90 -50.63
N ALA A 215 -20.91 5.63 -51.68
CA ALA A 215 -19.46 5.54 -51.58
C ALA A 215 -18.80 6.90 -51.28
N THR A 216 -19.38 8.00 -51.75
CA THR A 216 -18.92 9.36 -51.45
C THR A 216 -19.23 9.73 -50.01
N LEU A 217 -20.44 9.43 -49.52
CA LEU A 217 -20.80 9.63 -48.12
C LEU A 217 -19.93 8.80 -47.17
N TRP A 218 -19.68 7.52 -47.52
CA TRP A 218 -18.76 6.68 -46.75
C TRP A 218 -17.37 7.30 -46.65
N ARG A 219 -16.79 7.73 -47.77
CA ARG A 219 -15.47 8.41 -47.78
C ARG A 219 -15.47 9.69 -46.95
N ALA A 220 -16.55 10.47 -47.00
CA ALA A 220 -16.68 11.69 -46.21
C ALA A 220 -16.75 11.38 -44.70
N VAL A 221 -17.56 10.40 -44.28
CA VAL A 221 -17.71 10.03 -42.87
C VAL A 221 -16.47 9.32 -42.33
N ALA A 222 -15.83 8.46 -43.14
CA ALA A 222 -14.60 7.76 -42.78
C ALA A 222 -13.34 8.66 -42.81
N GLY A 223 -13.36 9.74 -43.61
CA GLY A 223 -12.26 10.72 -43.68
C GLY A 223 -12.26 11.74 -42.54
N ILE A 224 -13.36 11.86 -41.79
CA ILE A 224 -13.48 12.76 -40.63
C ILE A 224 -13.09 11.98 -39.36
N GLY A 225 -11.78 11.84 -39.12
CA GLY A 225 -11.22 11.39 -37.84
C GLY A 225 -10.77 9.93 -37.74
N HIS A 226 -10.31 9.53 -36.54
CA HIS A 226 -9.43 8.38 -36.37
C HIS A 226 -10.13 7.01 -36.24
N ASN A 227 -11.42 6.87 -35.86
CA ASN A 227 -12.16 5.59 -35.93
C ASN A 227 -13.69 5.75 -35.63
N ALA A 228 -14.47 4.73 -36.04
CA ALA A 228 -15.94 4.52 -35.93
C ALA A 228 -16.85 5.40 -36.83
N ALA A 229 -17.01 4.96 -38.08
CA ALA A 229 -17.90 5.53 -39.10
C ALA A 229 -18.88 4.48 -39.64
N GLY A 230 -20.11 4.90 -39.95
CA GLY A 230 -21.14 4.04 -40.54
C GLY A 230 -22.05 4.81 -41.51
N VAL A 231 -22.58 4.14 -42.53
CA VAL A 231 -23.62 4.69 -43.41
C VAL A 231 -24.84 3.77 -43.43
N ILE A 232 -26.04 4.34 -43.21
CA ILE A 232 -27.30 3.56 -43.17
C ILE A 232 -28.39 4.24 -44.03
N PRO A 233 -29.31 3.48 -44.63
CA PRO A 233 -30.52 4.05 -45.22
C PRO A 233 -31.33 4.80 -44.17
N SER A 234 -31.86 5.98 -44.48
CA SER A 234 -32.65 6.79 -43.56
C SER A 234 -33.86 6.04 -42.99
N ALA A 235 -34.46 5.13 -43.77
CA ALA A 235 -35.59 4.29 -43.35
C ALA A 235 -35.22 3.20 -42.33
N MET A 236 -33.92 2.93 -42.13
CA MET A 236 -33.40 1.98 -41.14
C MET A 236 -32.72 2.71 -39.96
N ALA A 237 -32.96 4.01 -39.80
CA ALA A 237 -32.47 4.76 -38.66
C ALA A 237 -33.12 4.21 -37.38
N ILE A 238 -32.31 3.59 -36.52
CA ILE A 238 -32.72 3.22 -35.17
C ILE A 238 -32.57 4.48 -34.31
N GLU A 239 -33.68 4.99 -33.80
CA GLU A 239 -33.67 6.03 -32.76
C GLU A 239 -33.54 5.33 -31.41
N PHE A 240 -32.41 5.56 -30.74
CA PHE A 240 -32.31 5.21 -29.33
C PHE A 240 -33.13 6.24 -28.56
N GLU A 241 -34.04 5.80 -27.68
CA GLU A 241 -34.60 6.69 -26.67
C GLU A 241 -33.43 7.35 -25.92
N GLU A 242 -33.50 8.67 -25.67
CA GLU A 242 -32.43 9.40 -25.01
C GLU A 242 -32.03 8.67 -23.72
N ALA A 243 -30.92 7.93 -23.78
CA ALA A 243 -30.27 7.44 -22.58
C ALA A 243 -29.96 8.70 -21.75
N ALA A 244 -30.37 8.69 -20.47
CA ALA A 244 -30.09 9.80 -19.56
C ALA A 244 -28.62 10.20 -19.74
N LYS A 245 -28.36 11.48 -20.06
CA LYS A 245 -27.01 11.98 -20.34
C LYS A 245 -26.09 11.53 -19.21
N GLY A 246 -25.27 10.51 -19.48
CA GLY A 246 -24.33 10.00 -18.50
C GLY A 246 -23.36 11.13 -18.14
N SER A 247 -23.07 11.29 -16.85
CA SER A 247 -22.07 12.24 -16.38
C SER A 247 -20.93 11.45 -15.75
N GLU A 248 -19.72 11.91 -15.98
CA GLU A 248 -18.47 11.47 -15.37
C GLU A 248 -18.43 11.69 -13.84
N LYS A 249 -19.24 12.62 -13.36
CA LYS A 249 -19.21 13.16 -11.99
C LYS A 249 -19.41 12.10 -10.88
N PRO A 250 -20.30 11.10 -11.00
CA PRO A 250 -20.43 10.04 -10.00
C PRO A 250 -19.15 9.21 -9.83
N PHE A 251 -18.42 8.93 -10.92
CA PHE A 251 -17.18 8.16 -10.87
C PHE A 251 -16.08 8.96 -10.16
N GLU A 252 -15.91 10.25 -10.52
CA GLU A 252 -14.96 11.14 -9.87
C GLU A 252 -15.23 11.29 -8.37
N VAL A 253 -16.50 11.40 -7.97
CA VAL A 253 -16.90 11.49 -6.56
C VAL A 253 -16.49 10.22 -5.79
N MET A 254 -16.69 9.04 -6.37
CA MET A 254 -16.28 7.78 -5.73
C MET A 254 -14.76 7.66 -5.61
N ILE A 255 -14.02 7.99 -6.68
CA ILE A 255 -12.55 8.00 -6.68
C ILE A 255 -12.03 8.94 -5.59
N LYS A 256 -12.56 10.16 -5.53
CA LYS A 256 -12.18 11.17 -4.53
C LYS A 256 -12.48 10.70 -3.11
N TRP A 257 -13.65 10.09 -2.87
CA TRP A 257 -14.00 9.54 -1.57
C TRP A 257 -13.05 8.41 -1.15
N CYS A 258 -12.68 7.52 -2.07
CA CYS A 258 -11.73 6.44 -1.82
C CYS A 258 -10.35 6.99 -1.43
N GLU A 259 -9.81 7.92 -2.20
CA GLU A 259 -8.50 8.52 -1.93
C GLU A 259 -8.48 9.31 -0.61
N GLN A 260 -9.53 10.09 -0.35
CA GLN A 260 -9.65 10.77 0.95
C GLN A 260 -9.71 9.78 2.13
N THR A 261 -10.37 8.64 1.95
CA THR A 261 -10.43 7.58 2.98
C THR A 261 -9.07 6.95 3.19
N GLN A 262 -8.33 6.68 2.11
CA GLN A 262 -6.95 6.16 2.16
C GLN A 262 -6.02 7.15 2.88
N SER A 263 -6.05 8.44 2.52
CA SER A 263 -5.27 9.50 3.19
C SER A 263 -5.56 9.57 4.69
N LYS A 264 -6.85 9.58 5.09
CA LYS A 264 -7.25 9.60 6.51
C LYS A 264 -6.73 8.38 7.27
N ALA A 265 -6.85 7.20 6.68
CA ALA A 265 -6.41 5.97 7.32
C ALA A 265 -4.88 5.91 7.50
N ILE A 266 -4.12 6.46 6.55
CA ILE A 266 -2.65 6.38 6.54
C ILE A 266 -2.02 7.53 7.31
N LEU A 267 -2.38 8.78 7.00
CA LEU A 267 -1.76 10.00 7.56
C LEU A 267 -2.64 10.75 8.57
N GLY A 268 -3.85 10.26 8.86
CA GLY A 268 -4.78 10.91 9.81
C GLY A 268 -5.47 12.17 9.27
N SER A 269 -5.25 12.53 8.00
CA SER A 269 -5.86 13.71 7.38
C SER A 269 -6.12 13.53 5.89
N THR A 270 -7.00 14.36 5.30
CA THR A 270 -7.26 14.39 3.85
C THR A 270 -6.45 15.41 3.10
N LEU A 271 -5.73 16.29 3.82
CA LEU A 271 -4.92 17.34 3.22
C LEU A 271 -3.63 16.72 2.68
N THR A 272 -3.78 16.08 1.53
CA THR A 272 -2.67 15.76 0.65
C THR A 272 -2.25 17.04 -0.08
N SER A 273 -1.04 17.08 -0.65
CA SER A 273 -0.46 18.23 -1.36
C SER A 273 -1.33 18.80 -2.49
N THR A 274 -2.47 18.19 -2.80
CA THR A 274 -3.46 18.57 -3.81
C THR A 274 -4.64 19.38 -3.28
N THR A 275 -4.73 19.64 -1.97
CA THR A 275 -5.83 20.47 -1.45
C THR A 275 -5.44 21.95 -1.59
N GLU A 276 -6.18 22.68 -2.42
CA GLU A 276 -6.07 24.13 -2.55
C GLU A 276 -6.09 24.76 -1.16
N ALA A 277 -5.03 25.52 -0.84
CA ALA A 277 -4.90 26.24 0.41
C ALA A 277 -6.14 27.14 0.59
N THR A 278 -7.04 26.76 1.49
CA THR A 278 -8.18 27.57 1.90
C THR A 278 -7.67 28.74 2.74
N GLY A 279 -7.18 29.76 2.05
CA GLY A 279 -6.81 31.05 2.62
C GLY A 279 -5.52 31.05 3.45
N LEU A 280 -4.68 32.07 3.24
CA LEU A 280 -3.59 32.42 4.13
C LEU A 280 -4.14 32.71 5.54
N GLY A 281 -3.74 31.91 6.55
CA GLY A 281 -3.98 32.20 7.97
C GLY A 281 -4.97 31.29 8.72
N SER A 282 -5.42 30.16 8.16
CA SER A 282 -6.47 29.33 8.80
C SER A 282 -6.00 28.40 9.94
N GLY A 283 -4.69 28.25 10.20
CA GLY A 283 -4.17 27.31 11.23
C GLY A 283 -4.42 25.82 10.93
N VAL A 284 -5.23 25.51 9.91
CA VAL A 284 -5.62 24.14 9.51
C VAL A 284 -4.41 23.32 9.09
N ALA A 285 -3.45 23.90 8.37
CA ALA A 285 -2.22 23.22 7.96
C ALA A 285 -1.34 22.80 9.16
N GLU A 286 -1.33 23.59 10.23
CA GLU A 286 -0.56 23.31 11.44
C GLU A 286 -1.16 22.11 12.19
N ILE A 287 -2.48 22.11 12.41
CA ILE A 287 -3.20 21.00 13.05
C ILE A 287 -3.03 19.69 12.27
N HIS A 288 -3.08 19.72 10.93
CA HIS A 288 -2.85 18.51 10.14
C HIS A 288 -1.43 17.99 10.24
N ASN A 289 -0.45 18.89 10.34
CA ASN A 289 0.92 18.47 10.56
C ASN A 289 1.07 17.86 11.95
N GLU A 290 0.46 18.43 13.00
CA GLU A 290 0.45 17.84 14.35
C GLU A 290 -0.09 16.40 14.35
N VAL A 291 -1.25 16.15 13.72
CA VAL A 291 -1.81 14.79 13.61
C VAL A 291 -0.84 13.84 12.89
N ARG A 292 -0.18 14.31 11.83
CA ARG A 292 0.83 13.52 11.13
C ARG A 292 2.04 13.22 12.02
N LEU A 293 2.47 14.19 12.84
CA LEU A 293 3.58 14.04 13.78
C LEU A 293 3.23 13.04 14.89
N ASP A 294 2.00 13.06 15.41
CA ASP A 294 1.53 12.08 16.41
C ASP A 294 1.62 10.64 15.90
N ILE A 295 1.17 10.43 14.65
CA ILE A 295 1.26 9.12 13.98
C ILE A 295 2.72 8.71 13.80
N ARG A 296 3.56 9.61 13.27
CA ARG A 296 4.99 9.37 13.10
C ARG A 296 5.66 9.00 14.43
N ASP A 297 5.37 9.72 15.50
CA ASP A 297 5.99 9.52 16.81
C ASP A 297 5.55 8.19 17.43
N SER A 298 4.31 7.77 17.19
CA SER A 298 3.83 6.42 17.52
C SER A 298 4.59 5.34 16.75
N ASP A 299 4.80 5.52 15.44
CA ASP A 299 5.57 4.59 14.61
C ASP A 299 7.02 4.48 15.11
N CYS A 300 7.65 5.61 15.44
CA CYS A 300 9.01 5.67 15.98
C CYS A 300 9.13 4.89 17.29
N LYS A 301 8.18 5.05 18.22
CA LYS A 301 8.19 4.33 19.50
C LYS A 301 8.10 2.82 19.31
N GLN A 302 7.27 2.35 18.37
CA GLN A 302 7.13 0.93 18.08
C GLN A 302 8.39 0.36 17.41
N LEU A 303 8.97 1.11 16.46
CA LEU A 303 10.19 0.71 15.78
C LEU A 303 11.38 0.69 16.75
N ALA A 304 11.55 1.72 17.59
CA ALA A 304 12.59 1.78 18.60
C ALA A 304 12.54 0.58 19.55
N GLY A 305 11.34 0.22 20.05
CA GLY A 305 11.18 -0.97 20.90
C GLY A 305 11.56 -2.28 20.19
N THR A 306 11.37 -2.35 18.87
CA THR A 306 11.80 -3.51 18.06
C THR A 306 13.31 -3.52 17.87
N LEU A 307 13.92 -2.39 17.52
CA LEU A 307 15.38 -2.25 17.39
C LEU A 307 16.10 -2.61 18.70
N THR A 308 15.60 -2.13 19.84
CA THR A 308 16.16 -2.47 21.15
C THR A 308 16.12 -3.99 21.40
N ARG A 309 14.97 -4.62 21.12
CA ARG A 309 14.74 -6.05 21.42
C ARG A 309 15.48 -6.98 20.45
N ASP A 310 15.45 -6.68 19.15
CA ASP A 310 15.83 -7.61 18.10
C ASP A 310 17.14 -7.24 17.39
N LEU A 311 17.74 -6.07 17.65
CA LEU A 311 19.04 -5.68 17.08
C LEU A 311 20.06 -5.36 18.18
N ILE A 312 19.74 -4.40 19.05
CA ILE A 312 20.69 -3.92 20.08
C ILE A 312 20.97 -5.00 21.11
N TYR A 313 19.93 -5.63 21.66
CA TYR A 313 20.12 -6.71 22.65
C TYR A 313 20.94 -7.89 22.08
N PRO A 314 20.64 -8.43 20.88
CA PRO A 314 21.48 -9.47 20.27
C PRO A 314 22.94 -9.05 20.05
N LEU A 315 23.20 -7.83 19.55
CA LEU A 315 24.57 -7.34 19.36
C LEU A 315 25.36 -7.30 20.68
N LEU A 316 24.73 -6.83 21.75
CA LEU A 316 25.35 -6.76 23.08
C LEU A 316 25.43 -8.11 23.80
N ALA A 317 24.54 -9.05 23.50
CA ALA A 317 24.54 -10.36 24.14
C ALA A 317 25.59 -11.32 23.54
N ILE A 318 26.01 -11.08 22.29
CA ILE A 318 26.97 -11.92 21.56
C ILE A 318 28.41 -11.43 21.73
N ASN A 319 28.62 -10.11 21.87
CA ASN A 319 29.93 -9.48 22.07
C ASN A 319 30.24 -9.30 23.56
#